data_AF-A0A3B8IER7-F1
#
_entry.id   AF-A0A3B8IER7-F1
#
_cell.length_a   1.000
_cell.length_b   1.000
_cell.length_c   1.000
_cell.angle_alpha   90.00
_cell.angle_beta   90.00
_cell.angle_gamma   90.00
#
_symmetry.space_group_name_H-M   'P 1'
#
loop_
_entity.id
_entity.type
_entity.pdbx_description
1 polymer ?
#
loop_
_entity_poly.entity_id
_entity_poly.type
_entity_poly.pdbx_seq_one_letter_code
_entity_poly.pdbx_strand_id
1 'polypeptide(L)'
;MAEPDDELFLGEWMDGRRSREDLEAQVGAEAAEAYSTILKEVDTWTLPPVDKEAGLDRLRSLRNENPPAGKQVRMTPVRWAVAIAASVTLLVVGYFAFQGSGPTQYQTAYGETTKFTLPDGSTVTLNTSSMASFEEDTWKENRQIQLEGEAYFEVARGARFTVSLDENTQVEVLGTRFLVRQRENYLTVACYEGL
;
A
#
# COMPACT_ATOMS: atom_id res chain seq x y z
N MET A 1 58.68 23.65 -6.74
CA MET A 1 57.45 23.75 -5.94
C MET A 1 57.31 25.24 -5.64
N ALA A 2 56.67 25.97 -6.54
CA ALA A 2 56.48 27.42 -6.44
C ALA A 2 55.36 27.69 -5.44
N GLU A 3 55.55 28.65 -4.53
CA GLU A 3 54.55 28.98 -3.50
C GLU A 3 53.37 29.72 -4.16
N PRO A 4 52.13 29.53 -3.65
CA PRO A 4 50.92 30.15 -4.23
C PRO A 4 50.91 31.70 -4.21
N ASP A 5 51.88 32.36 -3.56
CA ASP A 5 52.05 33.81 -3.60
C ASP A 5 52.76 34.32 -4.87
N ASP A 6 53.40 33.44 -5.65
CA ASP A 6 54.18 33.83 -6.83
C ASP A 6 53.29 34.36 -7.98
N GLU A 7 52.12 33.76 -8.23
CA GLU A 7 51.23 34.19 -9.33
C GLU A 7 50.64 35.59 -9.08
N LEU A 8 50.31 35.90 -7.83
CA LEU A 8 49.79 37.22 -7.44
C LEU A 8 50.90 38.27 -7.51
N PHE A 9 52.11 37.93 -7.05
CA PHE A 9 53.27 38.81 -7.09
C PHE A 9 53.67 39.16 -8.53
N LEU A 10 53.75 38.16 -9.42
CA LEU A 10 54.04 38.41 -10.84
C LEU A 10 52.95 39.26 -11.50
N GLY A 11 51.67 39.01 -11.19
CA GLY A 11 50.56 39.81 -11.71
C GLY A 11 50.63 41.28 -11.27
N GLU A 12 50.94 41.55 -9.99
CA GLU A 12 51.12 42.91 -9.49
C GLU A 12 52.32 43.63 -10.13
N TRP A 13 53.40 42.90 -10.41
CA TRP A 13 54.56 43.43 -11.12
C TRP A 13 54.25 43.73 -12.60
N MET A 14 53.58 42.81 -13.30
CA MET A 14 53.15 43.02 -14.70
C MET A 14 52.21 44.22 -14.84
N ASP A 15 51.34 44.45 -13.85
CA ASP A 15 50.45 45.62 -13.76
C ASP A 15 51.18 46.93 -13.37
N GLY A 16 52.49 46.88 -13.08
CA GLY A 16 53.31 48.04 -12.71
C GLY A 16 53.16 48.51 -11.26
N ARG A 17 52.52 47.72 -10.39
CA ARG A 17 52.36 48.03 -8.95
C ARG A 17 53.59 47.69 -8.12
N ARG A 18 54.56 46.96 -8.69
CA ARG A 18 55.83 46.56 -8.06
C ARG A 18 57.02 46.96 -8.92
N SER A 19 58.15 47.25 -8.29
CA SER A 19 59.35 47.69 -9.00
C SER A 19 60.15 46.51 -9.55
N ARG A 20 61.08 46.78 -10.47
CA ARG A 20 62.02 45.77 -10.97
C ARG A 20 62.98 45.27 -9.88
N GLU A 21 63.36 46.14 -8.95
CA GLU A 21 64.21 45.79 -7.81
C GLU A 21 63.53 44.75 -6.91
N ASP A 22 62.21 44.88 -6.72
CA ASP A 22 61.41 43.89 -5.97
C ASP A 22 61.36 42.53 -6.71
N LEU A 23 61.22 42.53 -8.04
CA LEU A 23 61.26 41.31 -8.84
C LEU A 23 62.64 40.63 -8.76
N GLU A 24 63.72 41.40 -8.87
CA GLU A 24 65.10 40.90 -8.79
C GLU A 24 65.40 40.29 -7.41
N ALA A 25 64.85 40.86 -6.33
CA ALA A 25 64.98 40.31 -4.99
C ALA A 25 64.24 38.97 -4.82
N GLN A 26 63.10 38.79 -5.51
CA GLN A 26 62.24 37.60 -5.36
C GLN A 26 62.68 36.43 -6.25
N VAL A 27 62.95 36.67 -7.54
CA VAL A 27 63.29 35.61 -8.52
C VAL A 27 64.77 35.60 -8.93
N GLY A 28 65.56 36.56 -8.46
CA GLY A 28 66.96 36.74 -8.85
C GLY A 28 67.13 37.56 -10.13
N ALA A 29 68.30 38.18 -10.29
CA ALA A 29 68.59 39.11 -11.39
C ALA A 29 68.42 38.49 -12.79
N GLU A 30 68.84 37.23 -12.97
CA GLU A 30 68.76 36.52 -14.25
C GLU A 30 67.30 36.24 -14.67
N ALA A 31 66.46 35.78 -13.74
CA ALA A 31 65.06 35.50 -14.01
C ALA A 31 64.25 36.80 -14.22
N ALA A 32 64.56 37.86 -13.46
CA ALA A 32 63.92 39.17 -13.63
C ALA A 32 64.19 39.77 -15.01
N GLU A 33 65.40 39.61 -15.54
CA GLU A 33 65.73 40.00 -16.91
C GLU A 33 64.92 39.20 -17.95
N ALA A 34 64.81 37.88 -17.76
CA ALA A 34 64.00 37.01 -18.62
C ALA A 34 62.51 37.42 -18.64
N TYR A 35 61.90 37.66 -17.47
CA TYR A 35 60.51 38.14 -17.39
C TYR A 35 60.30 39.49 -18.05
N SER A 36 61.24 40.43 -17.88
CA SER A 36 61.17 41.74 -18.54
C SER A 36 61.28 41.64 -20.07
N THR A 37 62.04 40.66 -20.55
CA THR A 37 62.18 40.37 -21.98
C THR A 37 60.91 39.78 -22.55
N ILE A 38 60.29 38.83 -21.85
CA ILE A 38 59.01 38.23 -22.24
C ILE A 38 57.92 39.31 -22.31
N LEU A 39 57.81 40.21 -21.32
CA LEU A 39 56.83 41.29 -21.36
C LEU A 39 57.03 42.22 -22.56
N LYS A 40 58.28 42.59 -22.87
CA LYS A 40 58.58 43.41 -24.06
C LYS A 40 58.16 42.72 -25.35
N GLU A 41 58.38 41.41 -25.46
CA GLU A 41 57.97 40.63 -26.63
C GLU A 41 56.44 40.49 -26.71
N VAL A 42 55.76 40.21 -25.60
CA VAL A 42 54.30 40.08 -25.54
C VAL A 42 53.61 41.40 -25.90
N ASP A 43 54.18 42.55 -25.53
CA ASP A 43 53.63 43.86 -25.89
C ASP A 43 53.71 44.15 -27.41
N THR A 44 54.61 43.47 -28.13
CA THR A 44 54.65 43.55 -29.60
C THR A 44 53.63 42.64 -30.29
N TRP A 45 52.99 41.73 -29.57
CA TRP A 45 52.05 40.80 -30.16
C TRP A 45 50.73 41.51 -30.45
N THR A 46 50.28 41.39 -31.70
CA THR A 46 48.94 41.81 -32.09
C THR A 46 48.02 40.61 -32.02
N LEU A 47 46.91 40.76 -31.31
CA LEU A 47 45.86 39.75 -31.32
C LEU A 47 45.15 39.79 -32.67
N PRO A 48 44.83 38.62 -33.27
CA PRO A 48 43.93 38.59 -34.41
C PRO A 48 42.58 39.21 -34.02
N PRO A 49 41.88 39.89 -34.96
CA PRO A 49 40.61 40.52 -34.66
C PRO A 49 39.61 39.48 -34.14
N VAL A 50 39.10 39.67 -32.94
CA VAL A 50 38.06 38.80 -32.36
C VAL A 50 36.73 39.11 -33.04
N ASP A 51 36.27 38.17 -33.87
CA ASP A 51 34.96 38.25 -34.51
C ASP A 51 33.85 37.90 -33.50
N LYS A 52 33.26 38.95 -32.92
CA LYS A 52 32.16 38.83 -31.96
C LYS A 52 30.89 38.28 -32.61
N GLU A 53 30.69 38.53 -33.89
CA GLU A 53 29.48 38.10 -34.62
C GLU A 53 29.53 36.59 -34.86
N ALA A 54 30.67 36.08 -35.34
CA ALA A 54 30.90 34.64 -35.50
C ALA A 54 30.75 33.88 -34.17
N GLY A 55 31.23 34.45 -33.06
CA GLY A 55 31.05 33.89 -31.72
C GLY A 55 29.58 33.83 -31.30
N LEU A 56 28.82 34.89 -31.59
CA LEU A 56 27.42 34.99 -31.22
C LEU A 56 26.55 34.02 -32.04
N ASP A 57 26.84 33.85 -33.33
CA ASP A 57 26.14 32.90 -34.18
C ASP A 57 26.39 31.44 -33.78
N ARG A 58 27.61 31.12 -33.31
CA ARG A 58 27.92 29.80 -32.73
C ARG A 58 27.12 29.51 -31.47
N LEU A 59 26.89 30.51 -30.62
CA LEU A 59 26.05 30.35 -29.43
C LEU A 59 24.57 30.21 -29.77
N ARG A 60 24.11 30.93 -30.81
CA ARG A 60 22.74 30.83 -31.31
C ARG A 60 22.46 29.45 -31.89
N SER A 61 23.37 28.87 -32.67
CA SER A 61 23.18 27.54 -33.25
C SER A 61 23.10 26.45 -32.18
N LEU A 62 23.96 26.51 -31.15
CA LEU A 62 23.91 25.61 -30.00
C LEU A 62 22.60 25.73 -29.20
N ARG A 63 22.01 26.93 -29.14
CA ARG A 63 20.72 27.15 -28.49
C ARG A 63 19.53 26.72 -29.36
N ASN A 64 19.68 26.75 -30.69
CA ASN A 64 18.62 26.42 -31.65
C ASN A 64 18.52 24.93 -31.96
N GLU A 65 19.43 24.11 -31.45
CA GLU A 65 19.20 22.67 -31.34
C GLU A 65 18.10 22.46 -30.29
N ASN A 66 16.85 22.60 -30.74
CA ASN A 66 15.67 22.25 -29.95
C ASN A 66 15.91 20.84 -29.38
N PRO A 67 16.04 20.68 -28.04
CA PRO A 67 16.11 19.34 -27.47
C PRO A 67 14.86 18.59 -27.94
N PRO A 68 14.97 17.28 -28.29
CA PRO A 68 13.86 16.54 -28.85
C PRO A 68 12.67 16.73 -27.93
N ALA A 69 11.59 17.30 -28.48
CA ALA A 69 10.41 17.68 -27.72
C ALA A 69 9.95 16.46 -26.92
N GLY A 70 10.28 16.43 -25.63
CA GLY A 70 9.90 15.33 -24.75
C GLY A 70 8.41 15.17 -24.86
N LYS A 71 7.95 13.96 -25.22
CA LYS A 71 6.53 13.67 -25.46
C LYS A 71 5.74 14.04 -24.21
N GLN A 72 5.14 15.23 -24.20
CA GLN A 72 4.38 15.73 -23.07
C GLN A 72 3.05 14.98 -23.03
N VAL A 73 2.98 13.95 -22.18
CA VAL A 73 1.71 13.27 -21.93
C VAL A 73 0.87 14.21 -21.07
N ARG A 74 -0.15 14.84 -21.67
CA ARG A 74 -1.14 15.63 -20.92
C ARG A 74 -1.87 14.70 -19.95
N MET A 75 -1.56 14.83 -18.67
CA MET A 75 -2.35 14.22 -17.59
C MET A 75 -3.68 14.95 -17.51
N THR A 76 -4.70 14.45 -18.20
CA THR A 76 -6.05 14.99 -18.10
C THR A 76 -6.67 14.58 -16.77
N PRO A 77 -7.31 15.51 -16.04
CA PRO A 77 -7.72 15.23 -14.68
C PRO A 77 -8.80 14.14 -14.55
N VAL A 78 -9.51 13.93 -15.65
CA VAL A 78 -10.52 12.89 -15.80
C VAL A 78 -9.93 11.50 -15.61
N ARG A 79 -8.68 11.23 -16.04
CA ARG A 79 -8.09 9.89 -15.93
C ARG A 79 -7.77 9.50 -14.48
N TRP A 80 -7.36 10.45 -13.64
CA TRP A 80 -7.18 10.19 -12.21
C TRP A 80 -8.51 10.11 -11.48
N ALA A 81 -9.50 10.94 -11.85
CA ALA A 81 -10.84 10.84 -11.29
C ALA A 81 -11.50 9.48 -11.61
N VAL A 82 -11.34 8.95 -12.83
CA VAL A 82 -11.82 7.61 -13.22
C VAL A 82 -11.08 6.51 -12.46
N ALA A 83 -9.77 6.63 -12.28
CA ALA A 83 -8.98 5.65 -11.53
C ALA A 83 -9.37 5.60 -10.04
N ILE A 84 -9.64 6.77 -9.44
CA ILE A 84 -10.14 6.88 -8.07
C ILE A 84 -11.55 6.27 -7.98
N ALA A 85 -12.46 6.66 -8.89
CA ALA A 85 -13.82 6.14 -8.90
C ALA A 85 -13.85 4.62 -9.02
N ALA A 86 -13.04 4.03 -9.92
CA ALA A 86 -12.93 2.59 -10.09
C ALA A 86 -12.39 1.86 -8.85
N SER A 87 -11.38 2.45 -8.19
CA SER A 87 -10.82 1.89 -6.94
C SER A 87 -11.86 1.92 -5.81
N VAL A 88 -12.61 3.02 -5.70
CA VAL A 88 -13.67 3.17 -4.70
C VAL A 88 -14.81 2.18 -4.96
N THR A 89 -15.26 2.02 -6.20
CA THR A 89 -16.29 1.01 -6.51
C THR A 89 -15.82 -0.41 -6.24
N LEU A 90 -14.57 -0.75 -6.55
CA LEU A 90 -14.01 -2.07 -6.22
C LEU A 90 -14.00 -2.32 -4.72
N LEU A 91 -13.61 -1.32 -3.92
CA LEU A 91 -13.62 -1.44 -2.45
C LEU A 91 -15.04 -1.56 -1.89
N VAL A 92 -15.99 -0.79 -2.42
CA VAL A 92 -17.39 -0.85 -1.97
C VAL A 92 -18.01 -2.19 -2.32
N VAL A 93 -17.86 -2.65 -3.58
CA VAL A 93 -18.36 -3.96 -4.01
C VAL A 93 -17.69 -5.08 -3.24
N GLY A 94 -16.36 -5.01 -3.05
CA GLY A 94 -15.64 -5.96 -2.22
C GLY A 94 -16.18 -5.99 -0.79
N TYR A 95 -16.34 -4.83 -0.15
CA TYR A 95 -16.88 -4.73 1.20
C TYR A 95 -18.27 -5.39 1.33
N PHE A 96 -19.17 -5.13 0.38
CA PHE A 96 -20.50 -5.77 0.40
C PHE A 96 -20.45 -7.26 0.03
N ALA A 97 -19.56 -7.68 -0.88
CA ALA A 97 -19.39 -9.08 -1.24
C ALA A 97 -18.76 -9.93 -0.10
N PHE A 98 -17.97 -9.30 0.77
CA PHE A 98 -17.34 -9.93 1.93
C PHE A 98 -18.13 -9.77 3.24
N GLN A 99 -19.25 -9.04 3.24
CA GLN A 99 -20.23 -9.11 4.33
C GLN A 99 -21.02 -10.41 4.21
N GLY A 100 -20.35 -11.55 4.46
CA GLY A 100 -21.06 -12.79 4.74
C GLY A 100 -21.97 -12.59 5.95
N SER A 101 -23.19 -13.12 5.87
CA SER A 101 -24.08 -13.18 7.01
C SER A 101 -23.42 -14.09 8.04
N GLY A 102 -23.09 -13.57 9.23
CA GLY A 102 -22.66 -14.43 10.34
C GLY A 102 -23.73 -15.48 10.66
N PRO A 103 -23.41 -16.50 11.48
CA PRO A 103 -24.38 -17.50 11.87
C PRO A 103 -25.62 -16.85 12.52
N THR A 104 -26.81 -17.26 12.10
CA THR A 104 -28.06 -16.85 12.73
C THR A 104 -28.10 -17.48 14.12
N GLN A 105 -28.25 -16.64 15.14
CA GLN A 105 -28.17 -17.06 16.54
C GLN A 105 -29.44 -16.71 17.30
N TYR A 106 -29.95 -17.69 18.05
CA TYR A 106 -31.05 -17.53 19.00
C TYR A 106 -30.54 -17.83 20.40
N GLN A 107 -30.85 -16.95 21.35
CA GLN A 107 -30.52 -17.13 22.75
C GLN A 107 -31.74 -16.84 23.61
N THR A 108 -31.89 -17.58 24.70
CA THR A 108 -32.98 -17.41 25.67
C THR A 108 -32.42 -17.04 27.03
N ALA A 109 -33.09 -16.12 27.72
CA ALA A 109 -32.81 -15.80 29.11
C ALA A 109 -33.40 -16.86 30.07
N TYR A 110 -33.18 -16.67 31.37
CA TYR A 110 -33.80 -17.52 32.40
C TYR A 110 -35.32 -17.34 32.42
N GLY A 111 -36.06 -18.44 32.33
CA GLY A 111 -37.53 -18.46 32.25
C GLY A 111 -38.10 -18.11 30.88
N GLU A 112 -37.25 -17.94 29.86
CA GLU A 112 -37.67 -17.68 28.48
C GLU A 112 -37.71 -18.97 27.67
N THR A 113 -38.58 -19.03 26.67
CA THR A 113 -38.62 -20.11 25.68
C THR A 113 -38.95 -19.49 24.34
N THR A 114 -38.20 -19.87 23.31
CA THR A 114 -38.32 -19.29 21.98
C THR A 114 -38.51 -20.39 20.95
N LYS A 115 -39.47 -20.20 20.06
CA LYS A 115 -39.76 -21.12 18.95
C LYS A 115 -39.44 -20.46 17.62
N PHE A 116 -38.63 -21.11 16.79
CA PHE A 116 -38.27 -20.62 15.47
C PHE A 116 -38.28 -21.75 14.44
N THR A 117 -38.33 -21.37 13.16
CA THR A 117 -38.36 -22.30 12.03
C THR A 117 -37.06 -22.18 11.26
N LEU A 118 -36.51 -23.33 10.86
CA LEU A 118 -35.29 -23.44 10.07
C LEU A 118 -35.62 -23.35 8.57
N PRO A 119 -34.62 -23.07 7.69
CA PRO A 119 -34.87 -22.87 6.26
C PRO A 119 -35.41 -24.10 5.52
N ASP A 120 -35.34 -25.29 6.13
CA ASP A 120 -35.92 -26.55 5.61
C ASP A 120 -37.35 -26.82 6.11
N GLY A 121 -37.94 -25.92 6.90
CA GLY A 121 -39.25 -26.10 7.52
C GLY A 121 -39.24 -26.89 8.84
N SER A 122 -38.07 -27.35 9.30
CA SER A 122 -37.91 -27.93 10.63
C SER A 122 -38.19 -26.88 11.69
N THR A 123 -38.74 -27.28 12.83
CA THR A 123 -39.06 -26.35 13.91
C THR A 123 -38.23 -26.65 15.15
N VAL A 124 -37.70 -25.60 15.78
CA VAL A 124 -36.90 -25.71 17.01
C VAL A 124 -37.58 -24.90 18.10
N THR A 125 -37.76 -25.53 19.26
CA THR A 125 -38.20 -24.86 20.50
C THR A 125 -37.05 -24.87 21.49
N LEU A 126 -36.43 -23.71 21.66
CA LEU A 126 -35.29 -23.48 22.54
C LEU A 126 -35.78 -23.15 23.95
N ASN A 127 -35.33 -23.92 24.94
CA ASN A 127 -35.74 -23.80 26.34
C ASN A 127 -34.85 -22.80 27.10
N THR A 128 -35.21 -22.44 28.33
CA THR A 128 -34.54 -21.45 29.20
C THR A 128 -33.02 -21.55 29.20
N SER A 129 -32.31 -20.42 29.23
CA SER A 129 -30.85 -20.37 29.34
C SER A 129 -30.16 -21.32 28.34
N SER A 130 -30.57 -21.23 27.09
CA SER A 130 -30.03 -22.04 25.98
C SER A 130 -29.75 -21.16 24.78
N MET A 131 -28.88 -21.65 23.91
CA MET A 131 -28.43 -20.96 22.71
C MET A 131 -28.40 -21.94 21.54
N ALA A 132 -28.85 -21.49 20.38
CA ALA A 132 -28.76 -22.24 19.14
C ALA A 132 -28.23 -21.34 18.03
N SER A 133 -27.33 -21.85 17.19
CA SER A 133 -26.82 -21.13 16.03
C SER A 133 -26.72 -22.02 14.79
N PHE A 134 -26.97 -21.44 13.62
CA PHE A 134 -26.86 -22.13 12.34
C PHE A 134 -26.47 -21.17 11.22
N GLU A 135 -25.89 -21.71 10.15
CA GLU A 135 -25.60 -20.95 8.94
C GLU A 135 -26.80 -20.99 7.99
N GLU A 136 -27.50 -19.86 7.85
CA GLU A 136 -28.67 -19.77 6.99
C GLU A 136 -28.30 -19.83 5.49
N ASP A 137 -27.18 -19.19 5.11
CA ASP A 137 -26.72 -19.12 3.73
C ASP A 137 -26.27 -20.48 3.17
N THR A 138 -25.69 -21.35 4.01
CA THR A 138 -25.18 -22.68 3.63
C THR A 138 -26.12 -23.82 4.04
N TRP A 139 -27.31 -23.52 4.58
CA TRP A 139 -28.23 -24.52 5.15
C TRP A 139 -28.62 -25.66 4.20
N LYS A 140 -28.71 -25.37 2.89
CA LYS A 140 -29.00 -26.38 1.86
C LYS A 140 -27.89 -27.41 1.69
N GLU A 141 -26.65 -27.02 1.97
CA GLU A 141 -25.46 -27.85 1.86
C GLU A 141 -25.16 -28.54 3.19
N ASN A 142 -25.32 -27.82 4.31
CA ASN A 142 -25.08 -28.33 5.65
C ASN A 142 -26.25 -28.00 6.60
N ARG A 143 -27.13 -28.99 6.84
CA ARG A 143 -28.22 -28.91 7.83
C ARG A 143 -27.68 -29.17 9.23
N GLN A 144 -26.84 -28.28 9.71
CA GLN A 144 -26.20 -28.36 11.02
C GLN A 144 -26.61 -27.19 11.90
N ILE A 145 -26.97 -27.50 13.15
CA ILE A 145 -27.24 -26.53 14.19
C ILE A 145 -26.30 -26.78 15.37
N GLN A 146 -25.67 -25.72 15.87
CA GLN A 146 -24.96 -25.74 17.14
C GLN A 146 -25.96 -25.50 18.26
N LEU A 147 -25.93 -26.30 19.32
CA LEU A 147 -26.79 -26.16 20.48
C LEU A 147 -25.97 -26.14 21.76
N GLU A 148 -26.26 -25.18 22.63
CA GLU A 148 -25.85 -25.16 24.03
C GLU A 148 -27.10 -25.08 24.90
N GLY A 149 -27.30 -26.05 25.80
CA GLY A 149 -28.46 -26.10 26.70
C GLY A 149 -29.52 -27.10 26.24
N GLU A 150 -30.77 -26.68 26.12
CA GLU A 150 -31.90 -27.59 25.84
C GLU A 150 -32.80 -27.08 24.72
N ALA A 151 -33.08 -27.97 23.77
CA ALA A 151 -34.01 -27.68 22.68
C ALA A 151 -34.80 -28.92 22.27
N TYR A 152 -36.05 -28.68 21.89
CA TYR A 152 -36.93 -29.66 21.25
C TYR A 152 -36.94 -29.43 19.75
N PHE A 153 -36.74 -30.49 18.99
CA PHE A 153 -36.61 -30.47 17.54
C PHE A 153 -37.74 -31.25 16.89
N GLU A 154 -38.40 -30.63 15.91
CA GLU A 154 -39.29 -31.28 14.96
C GLU A 154 -38.65 -31.18 13.58
N VAL A 155 -37.89 -32.22 13.20
CA VAL A 155 -37.07 -32.19 11.99
C VAL A 155 -37.87 -32.68 10.78
N ALA A 156 -37.86 -31.88 9.72
CA ALA A 156 -38.44 -32.26 8.43
C ALA A 156 -37.71 -33.48 7.85
N ARG A 157 -38.50 -34.42 7.33
CA ARG A 157 -38.01 -35.67 6.72
C ARG A 157 -37.16 -35.38 5.49
N GLY A 158 -36.09 -36.15 5.29
CA GLY A 158 -35.32 -36.11 4.07
C GLY A 158 -33.85 -36.47 4.30
N ALA A 159 -32.98 -35.46 4.20
CA ALA A 159 -31.54 -35.61 4.36
C ALA A 159 -31.13 -35.64 5.84
N ARG A 160 -29.83 -35.90 6.07
CA ARG A 160 -29.20 -35.79 7.39
C ARG A 160 -29.40 -34.40 7.98
N PHE A 161 -29.70 -34.37 9.26
CA PHE A 161 -29.76 -33.19 10.11
C PHE A 161 -28.86 -33.43 11.32
N THR A 162 -27.98 -32.49 11.62
CA THR A 162 -26.96 -32.65 12.67
C THR A 162 -27.15 -31.58 13.75
N VAL A 163 -27.29 -32.01 15.00
CA VAL A 163 -27.18 -31.13 16.18
C VAL A 163 -25.78 -31.33 16.75
N SER A 164 -24.93 -30.32 16.67
CA SER A 164 -23.61 -30.32 17.31
C SER A 164 -23.69 -29.64 18.67
N LEU A 165 -23.16 -30.32 19.68
CA LEU A 165 -23.26 -29.94 21.09
C LEU A 165 -21.93 -29.45 21.64
N ASP A 166 -20.85 -30.02 21.11
CA ASP A 166 -19.45 -29.64 21.32
C ASP A 166 -18.62 -30.16 20.13
N GLU A 167 -17.30 -29.98 20.17
CA GLU A 167 -16.40 -30.38 19.08
C GLU A 167 -16.40 -31.90 18.79
N ASN A 168 -16.81 -32.73 19.76
CA ASN A 168 -16.71 -34.19 19.67
C ASN A 168 -18.06 -34.92 19.76
N THR A 169 -19.15 -34.19 20.01
CA THR A 169 -20.46 -34.74 20.30
C THR A 169 -21.49 -34.15 19.35
N GLN A 170 -22.09 -35.03 18.54
CA GLN A 170 -23.13 -34.68 17.60
C GLN A 170 -24.26 -35.71 17.61
N VAL A 171 -25.48 -35.24 17.34
CA VAL A 171 -26.68 -36.06 17.18
C VAL A 171 -27.15 -35.93 15.74
N GLU A 172 -27.21 -37.05 15.03
CA GLU A 172 -27.65 -37.10 13.63
C GLU A 172 -29.01 -37.76 13.48
N VAL A 173 -29.92 -37.13 12.73
CA VAL A 173 -31.27 -37.66 12.45
C VAL A 173 -31.68 -37.42 11.00
N LEU A 174 -32.74 -38.10 10.53
CA LEU A 174 -33.26 -37.98 9.15
C LEU A 174 -34.68 -37.40 9.06
N GLY A 175 -35.36 -37.21 10.21
CA GLY A 175 -36.75 -36.79 10.25
C GLY A 175 -37.43 -37.29 11.53
N THR A 176 -37.03 -36.69 12.65
CA THR A 176 -37.35 -37.18 14.00
C THR A 176 -37.87 -36.03 14.85
N ARG A 177 -38.77 -36.34 15.79
CA ARG A 177 -39.13 -35.47 16.91
C ARG A 177 -38.40 -35.90 18.16
N PHE A 178 -37.52 -35.04 18.66
CA PHE A 178 -36.65 -35.39 19.77
C PHE A 178 -36.28 -34.17 20.63
N LEU A 179 -36.00 -34.42 21.90
CA LEU A 179 -35.46 -33.45 22.84
C LEU A 179 -33.97 -33.71 23.02
N VAL A 180 -33.17 -32.64 22.98
CA VAL A 180 -31.77 -32.68 23.38
C VAL A 180 -31.60 -31.77 24.59
N ARG A 181 -30.99 -32.30 25.65
CA ARG A 181 -30.62 -31.56 26.85
C ARG A 181 -29.16 -31.81 27.16
N GLN A 182 -28.37 -30.75 27.11
CA GLN A 182 -26.96 -30.72 27.49
C GLN A 182 -26.83 -29.76 28.66
N ARG A 183 -26.66 -30.32 29.86
CA ARG A 183 -26.43 -29.55 31.09
C ARG A 183 -25.30 -30.21 31.86
N GLU A 184 -24.39 -29.39 32.34
CA GLU A 184 -23.22 -29.84 33.11
C GLU A 184 -22.43 -30.90 32.33
N ASN A 185 -22.39 -32.15 32.81
CA ASN A 185 -21.59 -33.23 32.25
C ASN A 185 -22.42 -34.40 31.72
N TYR A 186 -23.72 -34.21 31.48
CA TYR A 186 -24.54 -35.26 30.88
C TYR A 186 -25.36 -34.74 29.71
N LEU A 187 -25.40 -35.59 28.68
CA LEU A 187 -26.24 -35.42 27.51
C LEU A 187 -27.43 -36.36 27.62
N THR A 188 -28.64 -35.80 27.54
CA THR A 188 -29.86 -36.59 27.41
C THR A 188 -30.47 -36.32 26.04
N VAL A 189 -30.72 -37.40 25.29
CA VAL A 189 -31.47 -37.36 24.05
C VAL A 189 -32.70 -38.24 24.20
N ALA A 190 -33.89 -37.65 24.07
CA ALA A 190 -35.16 -38.36 24.13
C ALA A 190 -35.86 -38.29 22.78
N CYS A 191 -36.02 -39.44 22.13
CA CYS A 191 -36.75 -39.56 20.87
C CYS A 191 -38.23 -39.87 21.16
N TYR A 192 -39.14 -39.09 20.56
CA TYR A 192 -40.59 -39.30 20.69
C TYR A 192 -41.17 -39.99 19.46
N GLU A 193 -40.69 -39.62 18.28
CA GLU A 193 -41.16 -40.15 17.00
C GLU A 193 -40.03 -40.08 15.99
N GLY A 194 -39.76 -41.17 15.28
CA GLY A 194 -38.71 -41.26 14.27
C GLY A 194 -39.22 -41.92 12.99
N LEU A 195 -38.52 -41.67 11.89
CA LEU A 195 -38.74 -42.32 10.61
C LEU A 195 -38.20 -43.75 10.58
#